data_AF-A0A931TQ93-F1
#
_entry.id   AF-A0A931TQ93-F1
#
_cell.length_a   1.000
_cell.length_b   1.000
_cell.length_c   1.000
_cell.angle_alpha   90.00
_cell.angle_beta   90.00
_cell.angle_gamma   90.00
#
_symmetry.space_group_name_H-M   'P 1'
#
loop_
_entity.id
_entity.type
_entity.pdbx_description
1 polymer ?
#
loop_
_entity_poly.entity_id
_entity_poly.type
_entity_poly.pdbx_seq_one_letter_code
_entity_poly.pdbx_strand_id
1 'polypeptide(L)'
;MKRLLFIGLALITLGIQSCQSEYSERMKKAIELKKKHNELRNILNQSDNQSIKALMVDIEKEINYQAIVSGNENLFLKELWKK
;
A
#
# COMPACT_ATOMS: atom_id res chain seq x y z
N MET A 1 35.79 -19.77 24.26
CA MET A 1 36.00 -18.78 23.18
C MET A 1 35.17 -19.03 21.91
N LYS A 2 34.75 -20.27 21.58
CA LYS A 2 33.88 -20.53 20.40
C LYS A 2 32.42 -20.05 20.56
N ARG A 3 31.87 -20.01 21.77
CA ARG A 3 30.45 -19.65 22.03
C ARG A 3 30.13 -18.15 21.87
N LEU A 4 31.09 -17.27 22.15
CA LEU A 4 30.92 -15.81 21.96
C LEU A 4 30.87 -15.40 20.48
N LEU A 5 31.49 -16.19 19.61
CA LEU A 5 31.54 -15.95 18.17
C LEU A 5 30.19 -16.24 17.48
N PHE A 6 29.39 -17.15 18.02
CA PHE A 6 28.03 -17.45 17.52
C PHE A 6 27.00 -16.39 17.94
N ILE A 7 27.18 -15.76 19.10
CA ILE A 7 26.27 -14.71 19.58
C ILE A 7 26.46 -13.42 18.78
N GLY A 8 27.70 -13.10 18.38
CA GLY A 8 27.98 -11.95 17.51
C GLY A 8 27.36 -12.06 16.11
N LEU A 9 27.25 -13.28 15.56
CA LEU A 9 26.71 -13.50 14.22
C LEU A 9 25.16 -13.44 14.16
N ALA A 10 24.48 -13.73 15.27
CA ALA A 10 23.02 -13.71 15.36
C ALA A 10 22.42 -12.29 15.45
N LEU A 11 23.21 -11.28 15.84
CA LEU A 11 22.74 -9.90 15.96
C LEU A 11 22.71 -9.13 14.62
N ILE A 12 23.41 -9.63 13.59
CA ILE A 12 23.50 -8.96 12.29
C ILE A 12 22.27 -9.27 11.41
N THR A 13 21.59 -10.41 11.62
CA THR A 13 20.47 -10.84 10.78
C THR A 13 19.12 -10.21 11.14
N LEU A 14 18.99 -9.56 12.30
CA LEU A 14 17.74 -8.93 12.74
C LEU A 14 17.52 -7.50 12.20
N GLY A 15 18.55 -6.87 11.60
CA GLY A 15 18.45 -5.51 11.05
C GLY A 15 17.82 -5.41 9.66
N ILE A 16 17.62 -6.53 8.96
CA ILE A 16 17.28 -6.53 7.52
C ILE A 16 15.75 -6.48 7.29
N GLN A 17 14.93 -6.74 8.31
CA GLN A 17 13.47 -6.74 8.17
C GLN A 17 12.82 -5.35 8.32
N SER A 18 13.55 -4.34 8.81
CA SER A 18 13.05 -2.98 8.99
C SER A 18 13.22 -2.08 7.76
N CYS A 19 13.72 -2.62 6.65
CA CYS A 19 14.07 -1.86 5.44
C CYS A 19 13.08 -2.04 4.28
N GLN A 20 11.88 -2.58 4.52
CA GLN A 20 10.81 -2.37 3.56
C GLN A 20 10.47 -0.88 3.60
N SER A 21 10.77 -0.15 2.51
CA SER A 21 10.61 1.30 2.49
C SER A 21 9.16 1.66 2.79
N GLU A 22 8.95 2.71 3.58
CA GLU A 22 7.62 3.26 3.88
C GLU A 22 6.78 3.46 2.60
N TYR A 23 7.43 3.87 1.50
CA TYR A 23 6.83 3.94 0.17
C TYR A 23 6.22 2.61 -0.30
N SER A 24 6.94 1.49 -0.14
CA SER A 24 6.48 0.15 -0.52
C SER A 24 5.24 -0.27 0.27
N GLU A 25 5.22 0.00 1.57
CA GLU A 25 4.06 -0.31 2.43
C GLU A 25 2.83 0.50 2.01
N ARG A 26 3.01 1.80 1.76
CA ARG A 26 1.96 2.69 1.27
C ARG A 26 1.45 2.25 -0.10
N MET A 27 2.34 1.89 -1.01
CA MET A 27 2.00 1.36 -2.33
C MET A 27 1.18 0.08 -2.23
N LYS A 28 1.60 -0.86 -1.37
CA LYS A 28 0.85 -2.10 -1.11
C LYS A 28 -0.58 -1.81 -0.63
N LYS A 29 -0.74 -0.89 0.32
CA LYS A 29 -2.07 -0.47 0.81
C LYS A 29 -2.90 0.17 -0.30
N ALA A 30 -2.32 1.03 -1.12
CA ALA A 30 -3.02 1.67 -2.23
C ALA A 30 -3.44 0.65 -3.32
N ILE A 31 -2.64 -0.39 -3.58
CA ILE A 31 -3.00 -1.49 -4.49
C ILE A 31 -4.23 -2.25 -3.98
N GLU A 32 -4.28 -2.56 -2.69
CA GLU A 32 -5.44 -3.22 -2.08
C GLU A 32 -6.71 -2.35 -2.17
N LEU A 33 -6.57 -1.05 -1.96
CA LEU A 33 -7.66 -0.09 -2.11
C LEU A 33 -8.13 0.01 -3.57
N LYS A 34 -7.20 0.08 -4.54
CA LYS A 34 -7.51 0.05 -5.97
C LYS A 34 -8.28 -1.22 -6.36
N LYS A 35 -7.90 -2.37 -5.80
CA LYS A 35 -8.63 -3.63 -6.03
C LYS A 35 -10.08 -3.54 -5.55
N LYS A 36 -10.30 -3.07 -4.30
CA LYS A 36 -11.65 -2.85 -3.75
C LYS A 36 -12.46 -1.84 -4.56
N HIS A 37 -11.83 -0.75 -5.00
CA HIS A 37 -12.46 0.25 -5.86
C HIS A 37 -12.97 -0.37 -7.16
N ASN A 38 -12.15 -1.19 -7.83
CA ASN A 38 -12.54 -1.88 -9.06
C ASN A 38 -13.67 -2.89 -8.83
N GLU A 39 -13.65 -3.62 -7.71
CA GLU A 39 -14.74 -4.54 -7.33
C GLU A 39 -16.06 -3.77 -7.14
N LEU A 40 -16.04 -2.67 -6.39
CA LEU A 40 -17.22 -1.82 -6.19
C LEU A 40 -17.70 -1.19 -7.50
N ARG A 41 -16.79 -0.77 -8.38
CA ARG A 41 -17.13 -0.24 -9.71
C ARG A 41 -17.93 -1.24 -10.53
N ASN A 42 -17.54 -2.52 -10.50
CA ASN A 42 -18.25 -3.58 -11.21
C ASN A 42 -19.69 -3.75 -10.66
N ILE A 43 -19.87 -3.67 -9.34
CA ILE A 43 -21.19 -3.76 -8.70
C ILE A 43 -22.04 -2.52 -9.01
N LEU A 44 -21.43 -1.34 -9.02
CA LEU A 44 -22.12 -0.08 -9.30
C LEU A 44 -22.70 -0.07 -10.72
N ASN A 45 -21.94 -0.57 -11.70
CA ASN A 45 -22.39 -0.72 -13.08
C ASN A 45 -23.66 -1.59 -13.21
N GLN A 46 -23.99 -2.38 -12.19
CA GLN A 46 -25.17 -3.26 -12.17
C GLN A 46 -26.33 -2.71 -11.31
N SER A 47 -26.11 -1.73 -10.43
CA SER A 47 -27.07 -1.41 -9.36
C SER A 47 -27.30 0.08 -9.03
N ASP A 48 -26.60 1.01 -9.70
CA ASP A 48 -26.64 2.48 -9.44
C ASP A 48 -26.78 2.90 -7.95
N ASN A 49 -26.16 2.12 -7.07
CA ASN A 49 -26.31 2.26 -5.64
C ASN A 49 -25.49 3.45 -5.12
N GLN A 50 -26.18 4.47 -4.59
CA GLN A 50 -25.56 5.69 -4.07
C GLN A 50 -24.59 5.44 -2.90
N SER A 51 -24.85 4.43 -2.07
CA SER A 51 -23.94 4.04 -0.99
C SER A 51 -22.62 3.49 -1.52
N ILE A 52 -22.66 2.75 -2.63
CA ILE A 52 -21.45 2.27 -3.31
C ILE A 52 -20.66 3.44 -3.88
N LYS A 53 -21.33 4.44 -4.47
CA LYS A 53 -20.65 5.66 -4.94
C LYS A 53 -19.92 6.39 -3.81
N ALA A 54 -20.57 6.56 -2.65
CA ALA A 54 -19.95 7.18 -1.50
C ALA A 54 -18.70 6.41 -1.01
N LEU A 55 -18.81 5.07 -0.92
CA LEU A 55 -17.68 4.21 -0.56
C LEU A 55 -16.52 4.32 -1.54
N MET A 56 -16.79 4.40 -2.85
CA MET A 56 -15.75 4.58 -3.86
C MET A 56 -15.03 5.92 -3.71
N VAL A 57 -15.76 7.00 -3.41
CA VAL A 57 -15.18 8.32 -3.14
C VAL A 57 -14.26 8.27 -1.91
N ASP A 58 -14.65 7.58 -0.85
CA ASP A 58 -13.81 7.46 0.34
C ASP A 58 -12.55 6.63 0.09
N ILE A 59 -12.64 5.58 -0.73
CA ILE A 59 -11.47 4.81 -1.18
C ILE A 59 -10.52 5.69 -2.01
N GLU A 60 -11.05 6.53 -2.92
CA GLU A 60 -10.23 7.45 -3.70
C GLU A 60 -9.50 8.48 -2.82
N LYS A 61 -10.18 9.02 -1.81
CA LYS A 61 -9.55 9.92 -0.81
C LYS A 61 -8.42 9.23 -0.07
N GLU A 62 -8.60 7.99 0.36
CA GLU A 62 -7.55 7.23 1.06
C GLU A 62 -6.37 6.93 0.14
N ILE A 63 -6.62 6.58 -1.14
CA ILE A 63 -5.54 6.40 -2.13
C ILE A 63 -4.74 7.70 -2.31
N ASN A 64 -5.42 8.83 -2.46
CA ASN A 64 -4.76 10.13 -2.57
C ASN A 64 -3.98 10.49 -1.31
N TYR A 65 -4.52 10.18 -0.13
CA TYR A 65 -3.80 10.36 1.12
C TYR A 65 -2.49 9.55 1.12
N GLN A 66 -2.51 8.26 0.75
CA GLN A 66 -1.30 7.44 0.65
C GLN A 66 -0.28 7.99 -0.35
N ALA A 67 -0.74 8.56 -1.46
CA ALA A 67 0.12 9.18 -2.46
C ALA A 67 0.81 10.45 -1.92
N ILE A 68 0.08 11.34 -1.24
CA ILE A 68 0.62 12.58 -0.66
C ILE A 68 1.73 12.27 0.35
N VAL A 69 1.47 11.36 1.27
CA VAL A 69 2.41 10.99 2.35
C VAL A 69 3.56 10.10 1.88
N SER A 70 3.54 9.63 0.62
CA SER A 70 4.63 8.84 0.04
C SER A 70 5.88 9.67 -0.30
N GLY A 71 5.77 11.00 -0.31
CA GLY A 71 6.84 11.93 -0.68
C GLY A 71 7.02 12.13 -2.19
N ASN A 72 6.30 11.37 -3.03
CA ASN A 72 6.24 11.63 -4.48
C ASN A 72 4.89 11.19 -5.06
N GLU A 73 3.87 12.02 -4.85
CA GLU A 73 2.49 11.78 -5.27
C GLU A 73 2.37 11.43 -6.77
N ASN A 74 3.06 12.18 -7.63
CA ASN A 74 3.00 11.99 -9.08
C ASN A 74 3.54 10.62 -9.51
N LEU A 75 4.71 10.23 -8.98
CA LEU A 75 5.27 8.91 -9.27
C LEU A 75 4.38 7.80 -8.70
N PHE A 76 3.90 7.98 -7.47
CA PHE A 76 3.04 7.03 -6.78
C PHE A 76 1.76 6.75 -7.57
N LEU A 77 1.02 7.79 -7.96
CA LEU A 77 -0.21 7.62 -8.74
C LEU A 77 0.09 7.05 -10.13
N LYS A 78 1.18 7.46 -10.77
CA LYS A 78 1.60 6.90 -12.05
C LYS A 78 1.89 5.40 -11.96
N GLU A 79 2.54 4.94 -10.89
CA GLU A 79 2.80 3.52 -10.65
C GLU A 79 1.53 2.77 -10.31
N LEU A 80 0.70 3.30 -9.43
CA LEU A 80 -0.55 2.68 -8.99
C LEU A 80 -1.52 2.47 -10.17
N TRP A 81 -1.63 3.43 -11.09
CA TRP A 81 -2.59 3.39 -12.20
C TRP A 81 -2.02 2.85 -13.52
N LYS A 82 -0.74 2.48 -13.56
CA LYS A 82 -0.21 1.71 -14.70
C LYS A 82 -0.99 0.41 -14.86
N LYS A 83 -1.26 0.06 -16.13
CA LYS A 83 -1.95 -1.16 -16.56
C LYS A 83 -1.00 -2.34 -16.51
#